data_AF-A0A949HBM1-F1
#
_entry.id   AF-A0A949HBM1-F1
#
_cell.length_a   1.000
_cell.length_b   1.000
_cell.length_c   1.000
_cell.angle_alpha   90.00
_cell.angle_beta   90.00
_cell.angle_gamma   90.00
#
_symmetry.space_group_name_H-M   'P 1'
#
loop_
_entity.id
_entity.type
_entity.pdbx_description
1 polymer ?
#
loop_
_entity_poly.entity_id
_entity_poly.type
_entity_poly.pdbx_seq_one_letter_code
_entity_poly.pdbx_strand_id
1 'polypeptide(L)'
;MGHDALARATPARADDAWLHRSIELWLPLATDANERYDWGYGGHDIERLIIVALPDLERADSSDAARAVLWFCHRRQHSAGAGR
;
A
#
# COMPACT_ATOMS: atom_id res chain seq x y z
N MET A 1 -16.18 -28.08 -34.17
CA MET A 1 -14.91 -28.08 -33.41
C MET A 1 -14.26 -26.71 -33.61
N GLY A 2 -13.97 -25.98 -32.53
CA GLY A 2 -13.34 -24.66 -32.61
C GLY A 2 -13.83 -23.67 -31.55
N HIS A 3 -14.07 -24.11 -30.32
CA HIS A 3 -14.31 -23.23 -29.16
C HIS A 3 -13.25 -23.56 -28.11
N ASP A 4 -11.98 -23.27 -28.38
CA ASP A 4 -10.96 -23.29 -27.34
C ASP A 4 -9.75 -22.42 -27.76
N ALA A 5 -10.04 -21.14 -28.01
CA ALA A 5 -9.01 -20.12 -28.11
C ALA A 5 -8.96 -19.38 -26.76
N LEU A 6 -8.44 -20.10 -25.76
CA LEU A 6 -7.58 -19.59 -24.69
C LEU A 6 -7.83 -18.13 -24.29
N ALA A 7 -8.84 -17.94 -23.43
CA ALA A 7 -8.99 -16.78 -22.57
C ALA A 7 -7.89 -16.74 -21.50
N ARG A 8 -6.63 -16.71 -21.92
CA ARG A 8 -5.49 -16.33 -21.07
C ARG A 8 -5.42 -14.81 -21.03
N ALA A 9 -6.48 -14.18 -20.53
CA ALA A 9 -6.41 -12.80 -20.09
C ALA A 9 -5.36 -12.75 -18.98
N THR A 10 -4.26 -12.08 -19.28
CA THR A 10 -3.06 -11.93 -18.47
C THR A 10 -3.39 -11.60 -17.01
N PRO A 11 -2.99 -12.43 -16.01
CA PRO A 11 -3.29 -12.17 -14.59
C PRO A 11 -2.69 -10.85 -14.08
N ALA A 12 -1.55 -10.42 -14.64
CA ALA A 12 -0.86 -9.18 -14.23
C ALA A 12 -1.76 -7.93 -14.25
N ARG A 13 -2.70 -7.84 -15.19
CA ARG A 13 -3.54 -6.65 -15.35
C ARG A 13 -4.63 -6.53 -14.28
N ALA A 14 -5.03 -7.66 -13.68
CA ALA A 14 -5.95 -7.68 -12.56
C ALA A 14 -5.23 -7.32 -11.25
N ASP A 15 -3.99 -7.79 -11.08
CA ASP A 15 -3.13 -7.42 -9.95
C ASP A 15 -2.82 -5.91 -9.94
N ASP A 16 -2.54 -5.32 -11.10
CA ASP A 16 -2.32 -3.86 -11.23
C ASP A 16 -3.57 -3.04 -10.87
N ALA A 17 -4.74 -3.48 -11.34
CA ALA A 17 -6.00 -2.79 -11.06
C ALA A 17 -6.40 -2.89 -9.59
N TRP A 18 -6.19 -4.07 -8.99
CA TRP A 18 -6.38 -4.26 -7.56
C TRP A 18 -5.41 -3.39 -6.76
N LEU A 19 -4.13 -3.38 -7.12
CA LEU A 19 -3.12 -2.58 -6.44
C LEU A 19 -3.45 -1.09 -6.50
N HIS A 20 -3.85 -0.60 -7.66
CA HIS A 20 -4.24 0.80 -7.84
C HIS A 20 -5.43 1.17 -6.95
N ARG A 21 -6.48 0.33 -6.92
CA ARG A 21 -7.64 0.55 -6.05
C ARG A 21 -7.30 0.51 -4.57
N SER A 22 -6.42 -0.41 -4.18
CA SER A 22 -5.94 -0.50 -2.79
C SER A 22 -5.16 0.76 -2.41
N ILE A 23 -4.30 1.28 -3.30
CA ILE A 23 -3.60 2.55 -3.07
C ILE A 23 -4.60 3.70 -2.93
N GLU A 24 -5.54 3.85 -3.87
CA GLU A 24 -6.57 4.89 -3.82
C GLU A 24 -7.38 4.86 -2.51
N LEU A 25 -7.70 3.67 -2.00
CA LEU A 25 -8.45 3.48 -0.75
C LEU A 25 -7.67 3.96 0.48
N TRP A 26 -6.37 3.65 0.53
CA TRP A 26 -5.53 3.95 1.70
C TRP A 26 -4.83 5.30 1.63
N LEU A 27 -4.79 5.93 0.46
CA LEU A 27 -4.09 7.20 0.24
C LEU A 27 -4.56 8.33 1.18
N PRO A 28 -5.88 8.56 1.42
CA PRO A 28 -6.31 9.62 2.32
C PRO A 28 -5.83 9.41 3.77
N LEU A 29 -5.85 8.16 4.24
CA LEU A 29 -5.43 7.81 5.60
C LEU A 29 -3.91 7.91 5.76
N ALA A 30 -3.16 7.50 4.75
CA ALA A 30 -1.70 7.61 4.76
C ALA A 30 -1.22 9.06 4.66
N THR A 31 -1.91 9.89 3.87
CA THR A 31 -1.65 11.34 3.80
C THR A 31 -1.97 12.02 5.12
N ASP A 32 -3.13 11.73 5.73
CA ASP A 32 -3.50 12.22 7.08
C ASP A 32 -2.42 11.86 8.11
N ALA A 33 -1.95 10.60 8.10
CA ALA A 33 -0.88 10.17 9.00
C ALA A 33 0.45 10.91 8.73
N ASN A 34 0.82 11.08 7.46
CA ASN A 34 2.03 11.79 7.05
C ASN A 34 2.04 13.24 7.55
N GLU A 35 0.93 13.95 7.39
CA GLU A 35 0.77 15.34 7.86
C GLU A 35 0.68 15.41 9.39
N ARG A 36 -0.12 14.55 10.01
CA ARG A 36 -0.35 14.54 11.46
C ARG A 36 0.93 14.24 12.25
N TYR A 37 1.79 13.38 11.72
CA TYR A 37 3.01 12.94 12.38
C TYR A 37 4.27 13.59 11.81
N ASP A 38 4.12 14.53 10.88
CA ASP A 38 5.20 15.27 10.24
C ASP A 38 6.30 14.34 9.66
N TRP A 39 5.89 13.23 9.02
CA TRP A 39 6.85 12.27 8.44
C TRP A 39 7.61 12.84 7.24
N GLY A 40 7.07 13.86 6.58
CA GLY A 40 7.72 14.57 5.47
C GLY A 40 7.77 13.79 4.15
N TYR A 41 6.93 12.77 3.97
CA TYR A 41 6.87 11.99 2.73
C TYR A 41 6.18 12.76 1.60
N GLY A 42 6.72 12.62 0.39
CA GLY A 42 6.06 13.02 -0.84
C GLY A 42 5.08 11.94 -1.34
N GLY A 43 4.29 12.26 -2.36
CA GLY A 43 3.26 11.34 -2.89
C GLY A 43 3.80 9.96 -3.27
N HIS A 44 4.96 9.89 -3.92
CA HIS A 44 5.59 8.61 -4.29
C HIS A 44 6.02 7.77 -3.07
N ASP A 45 6.52 8.42 -2.02
CA ASP A 45 6.95 7.73 -0.80
C ASP A 45 5.73 7.22 0.00
N ILE A 46 4.63 7.97 0.00
CA ILE A 46 3.35 7.55 0.59
C ILE A 46 2.81 6.32 -0.14
N GLU A 47 2.77 6.33 -1.48
CA GLU A 47 2.36 5.17 -2.27
C GLU A 47 3.22 3.94 -1.94
N ARG A 48 4.55 4.11 -1.88
CA ARG A 48 5.46 3.02 -1.52
C ARG A 48 5.24 2.51 -0.11
N LEU A 49 4.97 3.39 0.86
CA LEU A 49 4.62 3.01 2.23
C LEU A 49 3.34 2.16 2.25
N ILE A 50 2.32 2.58 1.51
CA ILE A 50 1.06 1.83 1.38
C ILE A 50 1.34 0.46 0.79
N ILE A 51 2.05 0.36 -0.33
CA ILE A 51 2.36 -0.93 -1.00
C ILE A 51 3.04 -1.91 -0.05
N VAL A 52 4.00 -1.43 0.76
CA VAL A 52 4.70 -2.26 1.75
C VAL A 52 3.76 -2.68 2.89
N ALA A 53 2.83 -1.80 3.28
CA ALA A 53 1.88 -2.02 4.37
C ALA A 53 0.63 -2.81 3.96
N LEU A 54 0.35 -2.96 2.65
CA LEU A 54 -0.89 -3.53 2.13
C LEU A 54 -1.31 -4.85 2.78
N PRO A 55 -0.44 -5.87 2.91
CA PRO A 55 -0.84 -7.16 3.49
C PRO A 55 -1.36 -7.05 4.93
N ASP A 56 -0.86 -6.07 5.69
CA ASP A 56 -1.27 -5.80 7.07
C ASP A 56 -2.47 -4.84 7.11
N LEU A 57 -2.55 -3.88 6.18
CA LEU A 57 -3.70 -2.98 6.02
C LEU A 57 -4.98 -3.72 5.65
N GLU A 58 -4.91 -4.77 4.83
CA GLU A 58 -6.08 -5.60 4.50
C GLU A 58 -6.63 -6.36 5.71
N ARG A 59 -5.83 -6.52 6.76
CA ARG A 59 -6.22 -7.19 8.00
C ARG A 59 -6.68 -6.19 9.06
N ALA A 60 -6.52 -4.89 8.82
CA ALA A 60 -6.94 -3.84 9.73
C ALA A 60 -8.47 -3.68 9.68
N ASP A 61 -9.11 -3.91 10.81
CA ASP A 61 -10.55 -3.81 11.01
C ASP A 61 -11.01 -2.40 11.41
N SER A 62 -10.07 -1.47 11.63
CA SER A 62 -10.34 -0.10 12.05
C SER A 62 -9.29 0.89 11.52
N SER A 63 -9.67 2.16 11.44
CA SER A 63 -8.76 3.23 11.03
C SER A 63 -7.58 3.41 11.99
N ASP A 64 -7.77 3.14 13.28
CA ASP A 64 -6.67 3.18 14.27
C ASP A 64 -5.69 2.03 14.08
N ALA A 65 -6.18 0.81 13.79
CA ALA A 65 -5.32 -0.32 13.44
C ALA A 65 -4.52 -0.03 12.14
N ALA A 66 -5.17 0.54 11.12
CA ALA A 66 -4.50 0.91 9.88
C ALA A 66 -3.40 1.97 10.10
N ARG A 67 -3.66 2.99 10.94
CA ARG A 67 -2.63 3.97 11.32
C ARG A 67 -1.46 3.33 12.07
N ALA A 68 -1.72 2.37 12.96
CA ALA A 68 -0.67 1.65 13.67
C ALA A 68 0.22 0.84 12.71
N VAL A 69 -0.38 0.20 11.71
CA VAL A 69 0.36 -0.50 10.64
C VAL A 69 1.27 0.48 9.88
N LEU A 70 0.73 1.61 9.42
CA LEU A 70 1.53 2.62 8.71
C LEU A 70 2.69 3.15 9.55
N TRP A 71 2.45 3.43 10.83
CA TRP A 71 3.49 3.87 11.76
C TRP A 71 4.59 2.82 11.92
N PHE A 72 4.22 1.54 12.08
CA PHE A 72 5.18 0.44 12.19
C PHE A 72 6.03 0.33 10.92
N CYS A 73 5.40 0.40 9.74
CA CYS A 73 6.09 0.35 8.46
C CYS A 73 7.03 1.55 8.26
N HIS A 74 6.60 2.77 8.60
CA HIS A 74 7.44 3.97 8.60
C HIS A 74 8.69 3.77 9.47
N ARG A 75 8.50 3.36 10.74
CA ARG A 75 9.60 3.10 11.67
C ARG A 75 10.57 2.05 11.16
N ARG A 76 10.06 0.96 10.57
CA ARG A 76 10.88 -0.11 10.00
C ARG A 76 11.77 0.41 8.87
N GLN A 77 11.22 1.21 7.95
CA GLN A 77 11.98 1.79 6.84
C GLN A 77 13.08 2.75 7.33
N HIS A 78 12.80 3.55 8.35
CA HIS A 78 13.80 4.45 8.94
C HIS A 78 14.87 3.69 9.76
N SER A 79 14.50 2.64 10.49
CA SER A 79 15.48 1.81 11.22
C SER A 79 16.44 1.05 10.30
N ALA A 80 16.00 0.70 9.08
CA ALA A 80 16.86 0.06 8.08
C ALA A 80 17.82 1.05 7.39
N GLY A 81 17.58 2.36 7.54
CA GLY A 81 18.45 3.43 7.02
C GLY A 81 19.54 3.89 7.99
N ALA A 82 19.41 3.60 9.29
CA ALA A 82 20.35 4.04 10.34
C ALA A 82 21.61 3.14 10.46
N GLY A 83 22.05 2.52 9.37
CA GLY A 83 23.18 1.59 9.31
C GLY A 83 24.08 1.80 8.10
N ARG A 84 24.18 3.03 7.58
CA ARG A 84 25.15 3.40 6.54
C ARG A 84 25.80 4.75 6.85
#